data_AF-A0A521IP65-F1
#
_entry.id   AF-A0A521IP65-F1
#
_cell.length_a   1.000
_cell.length_b   1.000
_cell.length_c   1.000
_cell.angle_alpha   90.00
_cell.angle_beta   90.00
_cell.angle_gamma   90.00
#
_symmetry.space_group_name_H-M   'P 1'
#
loop_
_entity.id
_entity.type
_entity.pdbx_description
1 polymer ?
#
loop_
_entity_poly.entity_id
_entity_poly.type
_entity_poly.pdbx_seq_one_letter_code
_entity_poly.pdbx_strand_id
1 'polypeptide(L)'
;MFVYALPYQFCDRVHFAGQHLRFGRKSRIAGFFESCDDEVPLFYEAYPGSIVDISQLQYMLQKAKSYGYRHCGFILDRGYFCKPNIRYMDSCGYEFIIRSRLYTLLKDETERMDKRPNYMTVPAALKELDKIEMVRQYDGVYRLDHAVTKTQKTILKAFGLDSDDVHTTAVSIGETLAAQSGGKKYGKN
;
A
#
# COMPACT_ATOMS: atom_id res chain seq x y z
N MET A 1 9.80 8.82 19.32
CA MET A 1 9.82 10.25 19.67
C MET A 1 8.78 10.96 18.83
N PHE A 2 7.76 11.50 19.52
CA PHE A 2 6.59 12.32 19.09
C PHE A 2 5.53 11.69 18.18
N VAL A 3 4.21 11.97 18.23
CA VAL A 3 3.12 12.40 19.18
C VAL A 3 1.90 12.61 18.23
N TYR A 4 0.64 12.38 18.63
CA TYR A 4 -0.51 13.31 18.40
C TYR A 4 -1.81 12.79 19.04
N ALA A 5 -2.43 13.69 19.82
CA ALA A 5 -3.75 13.62 20.42
C ALA A 5 -4.88 13.95 19.43
N LEU A 6 -6.07 13.39 19.65
CA LEU A 6 -7.35 13.91 19.17
C LEU A 6 -8.44 13.67 20.23
N PRO A 7 -9.37 14.61 20.44
CA PRO A 7 -10.36 14.52 21.51
C PRO A 7 -11.63 13.75 21.13
N TYR A 8 -12.17 13.08 22.15
CA TYR A 8 -13.57 12.76 22.43
C TYR A 8 -14.29 11.58 21.74
N GLN A 9 -14.77 10.71 22.64
CA GLN A 9 -15.84 9.70 22.61
C GLN A 9 -15.50 8.27 22.19
N PHE A 10 -15.36 7.41 23.22
CA PHE A 10 -15.56 5.96 23.20
C PHE A 10 -15.02 5.26 21.95
N CYS A 11 -13.71 5.33 21.73
CA CYS A 11 -13.05 4.61 20.66
C CYS A 11 -11.71 4.07 21.18
N ASP A 12 -11.68 2.78 21.49
CA ASP A 12 -10.47 2.08 21.90
C ASP A 12 -9.45 2.11 20.74
N ARG A 13 -8.36 2.86 20.84
CA ARG A 13 -7.38 2.96 19.74
C ARG A 13 -6.26 1.93 19.93
N VAL A 14 -6.06 1.05 18.97
CA VAL A 14 -5.10 -0.05 19.01
C VAL A 14 -3.86 0.26 18.17
N HIS A 15 -2.68 0.24 18.78
CA HIS A 15 -1.42 0.59 18.14
C HIS A 15 -0.57 -0.65 17.84
N PHE A 16 -0.54 -1.08 16.57
CA PHE A 16 0.31 -2.18 16.12
C PHE A 16 1.58 -1.65 15.47
N ALA A 17 2.60 -1.49 16.28
CA ALA A 17 3.95 -1.27 15.79
C ALA A 17 4.68 -2.61 15.72
N GLY A 18 5.12 -3.01 14.53
CA GLY A 18 6.08 -4.10 14.36
C GLY A 18 7.47 -3.64 14.83
N GLN A 19 7.59 -3.21 16.09
CA GLN A 19 8.82 -2.67 16.63
C GLN A 19 9.70 -3.81 17.16
N HIS A 20 10.97 -3.77 16.76
CA HIS A 20 12.01 -4.63 17.31
C HIS A 20 12.31 -4.17 18.74
N LEU A 21 11.55 -4.67 19.71
CA LEU A 21 11.80 -4.34 21.12
C LEU A 21 12.91 -5.24 21.66
N ARG A 22 13.99 -4.61 22.13
CA ARG A 22 15.08 -5.29 22.81
C ARG A 22 14.72 -5.55 24.28
N PHE A 23 13.94 -6.59 24.54
CA PHE A 23 13.81 -7.17 25.88
C PHE A 23 14.86 -8.29 26.07
N GLY A 24 16.09 -7.90 26.44
CA GLY A 24 17.24 -8.79 26.62
C GLY A 24 17.98 -9.18 25.32
N ARG A 25 18.83 -10.22 25.36
CA ARG A 25 19.66 -10.72 24.24
C ARG A 25 18.91 -11.37 23.07
N LYS A 26 17.57 -11.34 23.06
CA LYS A 26 16.74 -11.91 21.97
C LYS A 26 15.80 -10.83 21.45
N SER A 27 15.90 -10.54 20.16
CA SER A 27 14.92 -9.70 19.47
C SER A 27 13.55 -10.39 19.50
N ARG A 28 12.53 -9.69 20.01
CA ARG A 28 11.13 -10.14 20.01
C ARG A 28 10.29 -9.06 19.33
N ILE A 29 9.29 -9.50 18.56
CA ILE A 29 8.27 -8.62 17.99
C ILE A 29 7.07 -8.69 18.93
N ALA A 30 6.52 -7.55 19.29
CA ALA A 30 5.35 -7.45 20.14
C ALA A 30 4.27 -6.60 19.47
N GLY A 31 3.05 -7.13 19.39
CA GLY A 31 1.87 -6.32 19.15
C GLY A 31 1.42 -5.69 20.46
N PHE A 32 1.08 -4.40 20.45
CA PHE A 32 0.56 -3.70 21.63
C PHE A 32 -0.88 -3.28 21.38
N PHE A 33 -1.68 -3.35 22.44
CA PHE A 33 -2.98 -2.72 22.51
C PHE A 33 -2.85 -1.65 23.58
N GLU A 34 -3.22 -0.41 23.30
CA GLU A 34 -3.12 0.68 24.27
C GLU A 34 -4.54 1.22 24.53
N SER A 35 -4.83 1.61 25.76
CA SER A 35 -6.03 2.40 26.05
C SER A 35 -5.78 3.84 25.61
N CYS A 36 -6.75 4.45 24.93
CA CYS A 36 -6.65 5.84 24.51
C CYS A 36 -6.67 6.82 25.71
N ASP A 37 -7.21 6.38 26.85
CA ASP A 37 -7.41 7.23 28.03
C ASP A 37 -6.21 7.20 29.00
N ASP A 38 -5.51 6.07 29.11
CA ASP A 38 -4.53 5.86 30.19
C ASP A 38 -3.09 5.64 29.71
N GLU A 39 -2.82 5.60 28.40
CA GLU A 39 -1.54 5.16 27.81
C GLU A 39 -1.05 3.79 28.35
N VAL A 40 -1.96 3.03 29.00
CA VAL A 40 -1.67 1.72 29.57
C VAL A 40 -1.81 0.66 28.48
N PRO A 41 -0.81 -0.22 28.31
CA PRO A 41 -0.93 -1.37 27.44
C PRO A 41 -2.04 -2.31 27.93
N LEU A 42 -3.13 -2.42 27.18
CA LEU A 42 -4.22 -3.36 27.39
C LEU A 42 -3.73 -4.81 27.26
N PHE A 43 -2.84 -5.08 26.31
CA PHE A 43 -2.26 -6.40 26.09
C PHE A 43 -1.01 -6.31 25.20
N TYR A 44 -0.04 -7.20 25.41
CA TYR A 44 1.04 -7.45 24.46
C TYR A 44 1.31 -8.94 24.30
N GLU A 45 1.66 -9.36 23.09
CA GLU A 45 2.07 -10.74 22.81
C GLU A 45 3.46 -10.76 22.20
N ALA A 46 4.39 -11.45 22.86
CA ALA A 46 5.77 -11.56 22.41
C ALA A 46 5.97 -12.88 21.68
N TYR A 47 6.31 -12.82 20.39
CA TYR A 47 6.51 -14.01 19.58
C TYR A 47 8.00 -14.38 19.47
N PRO A 48 8.34 -15.68 19.50
CA PRO A 48 9.70 -16.14 19.23
C PRO A 48 10.03 -16.04 17.74
N GLY A 49 11.11 -15.33 17.39
CA GLY A 49 11.61 -15.24 16.02
C GLY A 49 10.96 -14.12 15.19
N SER A 50 11.09 -14.21 13.86
CA SER A 50 10.51 -13.26 12.92
C SER A 50 9.06 -13.60 12.63
N ILE A 51 8.18 -12.64 12.86
CA ILE A 51 6.75 -12.75 12.55
C ILE A 51 6.54 -12.56 11.05
N VAL A 52 5.66 -13.39 10.47
CA VAL A 52 5.05 -13.10 9.17
C VAL A 52 3.88 -12.16 9.40
N ASP A 53 4.11 -10.85 9.23
CA ASP A 53 3.12 -9.79 9.51
C ASP A 53 1.76 -10.04 8.84
N ILE A 54 1.80 -10.52 7.58
CA ILE A 54 0.59 -10.76 6.79
C ILE A 54 -0.35 -11.77 7.44
N SER A 55 0.15 -12.91 7.93
CA SER A 55 -0.70 -13.97 8.48
C SER A 55 -1.09 -13.72 9.93
N GLN A 56 -0.27 -13.00 10.71
CA GLN A 56 -0.56 -12.74 12.12
C GLN A 56 -1.68 -11.73 12.33
N LEU A 57 -1.90 -10.79 11.40
CA LEU A 57 -2.96 -9.79 11.57
C LEU A 57 -4.33 -10.40 11.82
N GLN A 58 -4.71 -11.42 11.04
CA GLN A 58 -6.03 -12.04 11.17
C GLN A 58 -6.21 -12.72 12.52
N TYR A 59 -5.17 -13.40 13.01
CA TYR A 59 -5.17 -14.02 14.34
C TYR A 59 -5.32 -12.98 15.46
N MET A 60 -4.61 -11.86 15.34
CA MET A 60 -4.68 -10.77 16.31
C MET A 60 -6.06 -10.09 16.33
N LEU A 61 -6.67 -9.88 15.16
CA LEU A 61 -8.02 -9.32 15.05
C LEU A 61 -9.09 -10.25 15.64
N GLN A 62 -8.94 -11.57 15.45
CA GLN A 62 -9.81 -12.57 16.09
C GLN A 62 -9.66 -12.56 17.61
N LYS A 63 -8.42 -12.43 18.12
CA LYS A 63 -8.17 -12.26 19.55
C LYS A 63 -8.81 -11.00 20.11
N ALA A 64 -8.59 -9.85 19.47
CA ALA A 64 -9.21 -8.59 19.86
C ALA A 64 -10.73 -8.74 19.97
N LYS A 65 -11.35 -9.37 18.96
CA LYS A 65 -12.78 -9.69 18.96
C LYS A 65 -13.19 -10.60 20.12
N SER A 66 -12.39 -11.62 20.44
CA SER A 66 -12.65 -12.55 21.56
C SER A 66 -12.58 -11.87 22.93
N TYR A 67 -11.73 -10.84 23.07
CA TYR A 67 -11.65 -10.02 24.27
C TYR A 67 -12.76 -8.97 24.35
N GLY A 68 -13.62 -8.84 23.33
CA GLY A 68 -14.76 -7.93 23.32
C GLY A 68 -14.48 -6.56 22.70
N TYR A 69 -13.28 -6.34 22.16
CA TYR A 69 -12.91 -5.12 21.45
C TYR A 69 -13.57 -5.09 20.07
N ARG A 70 -14.68 -4.36 19.92
CA ARG A 70 -15.49 -4.31 18.69
C ARG A 70 -15.41 -3.00 17.92
N HIS A 71 -14.91 -1.93 18.54
CA HIS A 71 -14.83 -0.59 17.95
C HIS A 71 -13.43 -0.02 18.15
N CYS A 72 -12.46 -0.68 17.50
CA CYS A 72 -11.05 -0.33 17.63
C CYS A 72 -10.44 0.23 16.36
N GLY A 73 -9.63 1.29 16.53
CA GLY A 73 -8.82 1.87 15.45
C GLY A 73 -7.40 1.30 15.43
N PHE A 74 -6.99 0.61 14.38
CA PHE A 74 -5.68 -0.05 14.28
C PHE A 74 -4.65 0.83 13.56
N ILE A 75 -3.51 1.11 14.19
CA ILE A 75 -2.35 1.71 13.50
C ILE A 75 -1.43 0.57 13.06
N LEU A 76 -1.21 0.41 11.76
CA LEU A 76 -0.39 -0.68 11.20
C LEU A 76 0.80 -0.14 10.39
N ASP A 77 1.94 -0.82 10.54
CA ASP A 77 3.09 -0.64 9.66
C ASP A 77 2.87 -1.21 8.24
N ARG A 78 3.78 -0.88 7.33
CA ARG A 78 3.76 -1.31 5.91
C ARG A 78 3.74 -2.83 5.71
N GLY A 79 4.21 -3.63 6.69
CA GLY A 79 4.26 -5.09 6.60
C GLY A 79 2.89 -5.76 6.60
N TYR A 80 1.87 -5.05 7.13
CA TYR A 80 0.48 -5.52 7.15
C TYR A 80 -0.32 -5.14 5.90
N PHE A 81 0.26 -4.31 5.02
CA PHE A 81 -0.40 -3.82 3.81
C PHE A 81 -0.54 -4.92 2.76
N CYS A 82 -1.69 -5.59 2.73
CA CYS A 82 -2.05 -6.51 1.64
C CYS A 82 -3.58 -6.55 1.43
N LYS A 83 -3.99 -6.89 0.20
CA LYS A 83 -5.42 -6.94 -0.19
C LYS A 83 -6.27 -7.86 0.69
N PRO A 84 -5.84 -9.10 1.04
CA PRO A 84 -6.62 -9.95 1.95
C PRO A 84 -6.82 -9.32 3.33
N ASN A 85 -5.79 -8.68 3.88
CA ASN A 85 -5.85 -8.08 5.21
C ASN A 85 -6.76 -6.86 5.27
N ILE A 86 -6.66 -5.95 4.29
CA ILE A 86 -7.54 -4.78 4.20
C ILE A 86 -9.00 -5.23 4.12
N ARG A 87 -9.31 -6.18 3.22
CA ARG A 87 -10.67 -6.74 3.10
C ARG A 87 -11.16 -7.41 4.39
N TYR A 88 -10.26 -8.11 5.09
CA TYR A 88 -10.61 -8.74 6.35
C TYR A 88 -10.92 -7.72 7.44
N MET A 89 -10.13 -6.64 7.55
CA MET A 89 -10.37 -5.54 8.48
C MET A 89 -11.69 -4.82 8.17
N ASP A 90 -11.95 -4.50 6.90
CA ASP A 90 -13.20 -3.90 6.44
C ASP A 90 -14.40 -4.80 6.79
N SER A 91 -14.28 -6.12 6.56
CA SER A 91 -15.35 -7.07 6.89
C SER A 91 -15.63 -7.21 8.39
N CYS A 92 -14.61 -6.93 9.22
CA CYS A 92 -14.76 -6.92 10.67
C CYS A 92 -15.33 -5.60 11.21
N GLY A 93 -15.38 -4.55 10.39
CA GLY A 93 -15.84 -3.22 10.79
C GLY A 93 -14.82 -2.44 11.63
N TYR A 94 -13.54 -2.76 11.51
CA TYR A 94 -12.48 -2.03 12.22
C TYR A 94 -12.00 -0.82 11.42
N GLU A 95 -11.72 0.28 12.12
CA GLU A 95 -11.04 1.43 11.56
C GLU A 95 -9.53 1.19 11.57
N PHE A 96 -8.79 1.74 10.61
CA PHE A 96 -7.35 1.57 10.58
C PHE A 96 -6.59 2.68 9.86
N ILE A 97 -5.33 2.85 10.25
CA ILE A 97 -4.33 3.72 9.60
C ILE A 97 -3.17 2.82 9.21
N ILE A 98 -2.88 2.70 7.91
CA ILE A 98 -1.79 1.87 7.39
C ILE A 98 -0.80 2.71 6.62
N ARG A 99 0.50 2.54 6.90
CA ARG A 99 1.57 3.19 6.13
C ARG A 99 1.68 2.56 4.73
N SER A 100 1.34 3.33 3.69
CA SER A 100 1.50 2.91 2.29
C SER A 100 2.91 3.21 1.75
N ARG A 101 3.50 2.24 1.04
CA ARG A 101 4.80 2.43 0.35
C ARG A 101 4.71 3.50 -0.75
N LEU A 102 3.59 3.56 -1.46
CA LEU A 102 3.34 4.53 -2.52
C LEU A 102 3.44 5.97 -1.98
N TYR A 103 2.80 6.23 -0.84
CA TYR A 103 2.88 7.52 -0.17
C TYR A 103 4.32 7.89 0.22
N THR A 104 5.06 6.95 0.82
CA THR A 104 6.45 7.19 1.22
C THR A 104 7.33 7.57 0.05
N LEU A 105 7.28 6.81 -1.05
CA LEU A 105 8.11 7.08 -2.23
C LEU A 105 7.81 8.44 -2.87
N LEU A 106 6.53 8.78 -3.01
CA LEU A 106 6.12 10.08 -3.55
C LEU A 106 6.55 11.24 -2.64
N LYS A 107 6.46 11.04 -1.31
CA LYS A 107 6.87 12.04 -0.33
C LYS A 107 8.39 12.24 -0.36
N ASP A 108 9.17 11.16 -0.38
CA ASP A 108 10.63 11.21 -0.44
C ASP A 108 11.10 11.94 -1.70
N GLU A 109 10.48 11.67 -2.86
CA GLU A 109 10.83 12.38 -4.10
C GLU A 109 10.38 13.84 -4.07
N THR A 110 9.23 14.15 -3.46
CA THR A 110 8.78 15.53 -3.26
C THR A 110 9.73 16.32 -2.37
N GLU A 111 10.31 15.69 -1.34
CA GLU A 111 11.29 16.32 -0.44
C GLU A 111 12.64 16.59 -1.13
N ARG A 112 13.00 15.81 -2.15
CA ARG A 112 14.18 16.07 -3.00
C ARG A 112 13.96 17.21 -4.00
N MET A 113 12.71 17.60 -4.25
CA MET A 113 12.35 18.68 -5.17
C MET A 113 12.24 20.01 -4.42
N ASP A 114 12.62 21.10 -5.08
CA ASP A 114 12.51 22.46 -4.51
C ASP A 114 11.03 22.91 -4.36
N LYS A 115 10.17 22.43 -5.27
CA LYS A 115 8.75 22.75 -5.30
C LYS A 115 7.93 21.52 -4.93
N ARG A 116 6.81 21.75 -4.25
CA ARG A 116 5.82 20.70 -3.89
C ARG A 116 4.66 20.74 -4.88
N PRO A 117 4.73 20.00 -6.00
CA PRO A 117 3.65 19.96 -6.96
C PRO A 117 2.41 19.21 -6.44
N ASN A 118 1.23 19.61 -6.89
CA ASN A 118 -0.05 19.02 -6.48
C ASN A 118 -0.26 17.57 -6.94
N TYR A 119 0.47 17.14 -7.98
CA TYR A 119 0.37 15.79 -8.55
C TYR A 119 1.16 14.72 -7.79
N MET A 120 1.93 15.07 -6.76
CA MET A 120 2.71 14.12 -5.96
C MET A 120 1.94 13.57 -4.74
N THR A 121 0.64 13.82 -4.66
CA THR A 121 -0.24 13.13 -3.71
C THR A 121 -0.64 11.77 -4.27
N VAL A 122 -0.84 10.76 -3.42
CA VAL A 122 -1.25 9.40 -3.85
C VAL A 122 -2.42 9.41 -4.84
N PRO A 123 -3.58 10.05 -4.56
CA PRO A 123 -4.70 10.02 -5.49
C PRO A 123 -4.42 10.80 -6.79
N ALA A 124 -3.67 11.90 -6.75
CA ALA A 124 -3.35 12.66 -7.96
C ALA A 124 -2.32 11.92 -8.83
N ALA A 125 -1.30 11.31 -8.22
CA ALA A 125 -0.31 10.52 -8.91
C ALA A 125 -0.93 9.33 -9.63
N LEU A 126 -1.85 8.61 -8.97
CA LEU A 126 -2.61 7.54 -9.61
C LEU A 126 -3.42 8.05 -10.80
N LYS A 127 -4.17 9.16 -10.65
CA LYS A 127 -4.92 9.77 -11.75
C LYS A 127 -4.04 10.19 -12.94
N GLU A 128 -2.81 10.63 -12.70
CA GLU A 128 -1.87 10.99 -13.78
C GLU A 128 -1.27 9.76 -14.46
N LEU A 129 -0.96 8.71 -13.69
CA LEU A 129 -0.44 7.45 -14.21
C LEU A 129 -1.51 6.65 -14.98
N ASP A 130 -2.78 6.73 -14.56
CA ASP A 130 -3.92 6.09 -15.24
C ASP A 130 -4.11 6.59 -16.69
N LYS A 131 -3.58 7.77 -17.03
CA LYS A 131 -3.57 8.30 -18.40
C LYS A 131 -2.57 7.60 -19.32
N ILE A 132 -1.67 6.77 -18.78
CA ILE A 132 -0.76 5.96 -19.59
C ILE A 132 -1.53 4.73 -20.06
N GLU A 133 -2.10 4.82 -21.26
CA GLU A 133 -2.89 3.75 -21.85
C GLU A 133 -2.31 3.25 -23.18
N MET A 134 -2.62 2.00 -23.51
CA MET A 134 -2.27 1.38 -24.78
C MET A 134 -3.52 1.17 -25.63
N VAL A 135 -3.45 1.57 -26.89
CA VAL A 135 -4.54 1.44 -27.87
C VAL A 135 -4.14 0.43 -28.95
N ARG A 136 -5.12 -0.37 -29.38
CA ARG A 136 -4.93 -1.30 -30.50
C ARG A 136 -4.99 -0.55 -31.82
N GLN A 137 -3.91 -0.60 -32.59
CA GLN A 137 -3.86 0.01 -33.91
C GLN A 137 -4.47 -0.91 -34.99
N TYR A 138 -4.63 -0.38 -36.20
CA TYR A 138 -5.22 -1.11 -37.35
C TYR A 138 -4.43 -2.36 -37.76
N ASP A 139 -3.13 -2.38 -37.49
CA ASP A 139 -2.27 -3.55 -37.68
C ASP A 139 -2.50 -4.64 -36.62
N GLY A 140 -3.40 -4.38 -35.66
CA GLY A 140 -3.76 -5.29 -34.59
C GLY A 140 -2.79 -5.27 -33.40
N VAL A 141 -1.73 -4.44 -33.46
CA VAL A 141 -0.70 -4.32 -32.42
C VAL A 141 -1.11 -3.25 -31.42
N TYR A 142 -0.91 -3.53 -30.13
CA TYR A 142 -1.11 -2.56 -29.07
C TYR A 142 0.13 -1.67 -28.92
N ARG A 143 -0.07 -0.36 -28.96
CA ARG A 143 0.98 0.65 -28.72
C ARG A 143 0.48 1.69 -27.74
N LEU A 144 1.39 2.40 -27.09
CA LEU A 144 1.03 3.57 -26.27
C LEU A 144 0.28 4.59 -27.12
N ASP A 145 -0.84 5.11 -26.62
CA ASP A 145 -1.61 6.13 -27.33
C ASP A 145 -0.85 7.47 -27.37
N HIS A 146 -0.24 7.83 -26.24
CA HIS A 146 0.50 9.06 -26.05
C HIS A 146 1.87 8.82 -25.45
N ALA A 147 2.81 9.70 -25.79
CA ALA A 147 4.13 9.72 -25.16
C ALA A 147 4.01 10.09 -23.67
N VAL A 148 4.86 9.49 -22.84
CA VAL A 148 4.91 9.76 -21.40
C VAL A 148 5.26 11.23 -21.15
N THR A 149 4.34 11.96 -20.53
CA THR A 149 4.45 13.40 -20.24
C THR A 149 5.50 13.70 -19.16
N LYS A 150 5.96 14.95 -19.07
CA LYS A 150 6.94 15.39 -18.06
C LYS A 150 6.48 15.11 -16.62
N THR A 151 5.19 15.34 -16.34
CA THR A 151 4.58 15.07 -15.04
C THR A 151 4.64 13.57 -14.72
N GLN A 152 4.24 12.72 -15.67
CA GLN A 152 4.30 11.26 -15.52
C GLN A 152 5.73 10.77 -15.30
N LYS A 153 6.72 11.29 -16.05
CA LYS A 153 8.14 10.94 -15.85
C LYS A 153 8.62 11.27 -14.45
N THR A 154 8.18 12.40 -13.88
CA THR A 154 8.54 12.80 -12.51
C THR A 154 7.94 11.85 -11.48
N ILE A 155 6.68 11.45 -11.67
CA ILE A 155 6.01 10.47 -10.80
C ILE A 155 6.70 9.10 -10.91
N LEU A 156 7.00 8.64 -12.13
CA LEU A 156 7.68 7.36 -12.40
C LEU A 156 9.08 7.31 -11.75
N LYS A 157 9.80 8.43 -11.77
CA LYS A 157 11.12 8.56 -11.14
C LYS A 157 11.09 8.27 -9.63
N ALA A 158 10.00 8.59 -8.94
CA ALA A 158 9.82 8.26 -7.52
C ALA A 158 9.84 6.74 -7.26
N PHE A 159 9.51 5.93 -8.27
CA PHE A 159 9.56 4.47 -8.23
C PHE A 159 10.85 3.88 -8.79
N GLY A 160 11.79 4.74 -9.22
CA GLY A 160 13.01 4.31 -9.91
C GLY A 160 12.77 3.84 -11.34
N LEU A 161 11.71 4.35 -11.99
CA LEU A 161 11.38 4.05 -13.39
C LEU A 161 11.55 5.30 -14.26
N ASP A 162 11.88 5.08 -15.52
CA ASP A 162 11.94 6.12 -16.54
C ASP A 162 10.93 5.90 -17.69
N SER A 163 11.00 6.74 -18.73
CA SER A 163 10.11 6.59 -19.90
C SER A 163 10.45 5.40 -20.78
N ASP A 164 11.69 4.94 -20.73
CA ASP A 164 12.21 3.88 -21.59
C ASP A 164 11.80 2.52 -21.00
N ASP A 165 11.76 2.41 -19.66
CA ASP A 165 11.15 1.28 -18.94
C ASP A 165 9.68 1.09 -19.33
N VAL A 166 8.92 2.19 -19.38
CA VAL A 166 7.49 2.17 -19.78
C VAL A 166 7.36 1.73 -21.23
N HIS A 167 8.17 2.27 -22.14
CA HIS A 167 8.15 1.90 -23.55
C HIS A 167 8.51 0.42 -23.75
N THR A 168 9.58 -0.04 -23.11
CA THR A 168 10.05 -1.43 -23.18
C THR A 168 8.99 -2.40 -22.68
N THR A 169 8.36 -2.07 -21.54
CA THR A 169 7.27 -2.86 -20.97
C THR A 169 6.05 -2.88 -21.91
N ALA A 170 5.68 -1.74 -22.48
CA ALA A 170 4.57 -1.63 -23.42
C ALA A 170 4.79 -2.47 -24.69
N VAL A 171 6.00 -2.45 -25.26
CA VAL A 171 6.35 -3.30 -26.43
C VAL A 171 6.20 -4.78 -26.08
N SER A 172 6.78 -5.22 -24.96
CA SER A 172 6.70 -6.63 -24.53
C SER A 172 5.25 -7.10 -24.29
N ILE A 173 4.41 -6.24 -23.70
CA ILE A 173 2.98 -6.50 -23.55
C ILE A 173 2.29 -6.58 -24.92
N GLY A 174 2.57 -5.65 -25.83
CA GLY A 174 2.02 -5.64 -27.17
C GLY A 174 2.34 -6.90 -27.96
N GLU A 175 3.58 -7.38 -27.89
CA GLU A 175 4.03 -8.64 -28.49
C GLU A 175 3.31 -9.86 -27.88
N THR A 176 3.19 -9.90 -26.55
CA THR A 176 2.49 -10.97 -25.83
C THR A 176 1.01 -11.04 -26.22
N LEU A 177 0.35 -9.89 -26.31
CA LEU A 177 -1.06 -9.80 -26.74
C LEU A 177 -1.23 -10.16 -28.21
N ALA A 178 -0.29 -9.78 -29.07
CA ALA A 178 -0.31 -10.15 -30.49
C ALA A 178 -0.16 -11.67 -30.68
N ALA A 179 0.75 -12.31 -29.92
CA ALA A 179 0.93 -13.77 -29.94
C ALA A 179 -0.34 -14.52 -29.49
N GLN A 180 -1.06 -14.00 -28.49
CA GLN A 180 -2.34 -14.57 -28.06
C GLN A 180 -3.48 -14.32 -29.07
N SER A 181 -3.40 -13.25 -29.85
CA SER A 181 -4.45 -12.82 -30.80
C SER A 181 -4.31 -13.46 -32.20
N GLY A 182 -3.16 -14.04 -32.53
CA GLY A 182 -2.83 -14.64 -33.84
C GLY A 182 -3.69 -15.83 -34.29
N GLY A 183 -4.71 -16.22 -33.52
CA GLY A 183 -5.61 -17.35 -33.81
C GLY A 183 -7.01 -16.99 -34.34
N LYS A 184 -7.40 -15.72 -34.47
CA LYS A 184 -8.73 -15.35 -35.03
C LYS A 184 -8.60 -14.32 -36.14
N LYS A 185 -8.28 -14.80 -37.36
CA LYS A 185 -8.59 -14.08 -38.59
C LYS A 185 -10.12 -14.07 -38.75
N TYR A 186 -10.79 -12.98 -38.35
CA TYR A 186 -12.15 -12.73 -38.82
C TYR A 186 -12.06 -12.49 -40.32
N GLY A 187 -12.63 -13.43 -41.10
CA GLY A 187 -12.75 -13.32 -42.55
C GLY A 187 -13.49 -12.05 -42.91
N LYS A 188 -12.92 -11.28 -43.84
CA LYS A 188 -13.68 -10.29 -44.60
C LYS A 188 -14.57 -11.07 -45.57
N ASN A 189 -15.89 -10.92 -45.42
CA ASN A 189 -16.83 -11.17 -46.52
C ASN A 189 -16.72 -10.04 -47.54
#